data_AF-A0A9X3NFC6-F1
#
_entry.id   AF-A0A9X3NFC6-F1
#
_cell.length_a   1.000
_cell.length_b   1.000
_cell.length_c   1.000
_cell.angle_alpha   90.00
_cell.angle_beta   90.00
_cell.angle_gamma   90.00
#
_symmetry.space_group_name_H-M   'P 1'
#
loop_
_entity.id
_entity.type
_entity.pdbx_description
1 polymer ?
#
loop_
_entity_poly.entity_id
_entity_poly.type
_entity_poly.pdbx_seq_one_letter_code
_entity_poly.pdbx_strand_id
1 'polypeptide(L)'
;MAAPSLIFFPPSELLTPVRDFAAEAELERVRAAATIARDRIAEISGVRVLGPEVKSDTSTVRLAIDLRDTGKDAWKVACEMADRGFKLDTASNRVIVVRLSADDVKQAAHHRLASALQIALWATPAAAAAE
;
A
#
# COMPACT_ATOMS: atom_id res chain seq x y z
N MET A 1 53.18 -32.23 10.49
CA MET A 1 51.96 -32.98 10.13
C MET A 1 50.80 -32.00 10.22
N ALA A 2 50.10 -31.73 9.11
CA ALA A 2 48.98 -30.79 9.04
C ALA A 2 47.66 -31.55 9.16
N ALA A 3 46.75 -31.07 10.01
CA ALA A 3 45.40 -31.61 10.13
C ALA A 3 44.54 -31.18 8.92
N PRO A 4 43.70 -32.06 8.35
CA PRO A 4 42.80 -31.69 7.27
C PRO A 4 41.65 -30.86 7.84
N SER A 5 41.54 -29.61 7.39
CA SER A 5 40.38 -28.76 7.62
C SER A 5 39.19 -29.32 6.83
N LEU A 6 38.23 -29.90 7.55
CA LEU A 6 36.91 -30.24 7.02
C LEU A 6 36.18 -28.95 6.62
N ILE A 7 36.05 -28.74 5.31
CA ILE A 7 35.18 -27.71 4.74
C ILE A 7 33.74 -28.15 5.01
N PHE A 8 33.09 -27.54 6.00
CA PHE A 8 31.67 -27.72 6.26
C PHE A 8 30.88 -26.91 5.23
N PHE A 9 30.46 -27.57 4.15
CA PHE A 9 29.44 -27.01 3.26
C PHE A 9 28.08 -27.22 3.92
N PRO A 10 27.32 -26.16 4.27
CA PRO A 10 25.95 -26.34 4.73
C PRO A 10 25.14 -27.03 3.62
N PRO A 11 24.27 -28.00 3.96
CA PRO A 11 23.48 -28.72 2.96
C PRO A 11 22.62 -27.74 2.18
N SER A 12 22.71 -27.83 0.84
CA SER A 12 21.97 -27.01 -0.13
C SER A 12 20.44 -27.09 0.03
N GLU A 13 19.94 -28.02 0.83
CA GLU A 13 18.52 -28.22 1.14
C GLU A 13 17.90 -27.07 1.96
N LEU A 14 18.72 -26.21 2.57
CA LEU A 14 18.24 -25.02 3.30
C LEU A 14 18.07 -23.76 2.42
N LEU A 15 18.35 -23.83 1.12
CA LEU A 15 18.38 -22.65 0.23
C LEU A 15 17.21 -22.55 -0.76
N THR A 16 16.27 -23.49 -0.75
CA THR A 16 15.07 -23.40 -1.59
C THR A 16 13.93 -22.77 -0.81
N PRO A 17 13.50 -21.53 -1.10
CA PRO A 17 12.26 -21.00 -0.55
C PRO A 17 11.13 -21.92 -1.04
N VAL A 18 10.45 -22.59 -0.10
CA VAL A 18 9.23 -23.33 -0.39
C VAL A 18 8.21 -22.29 -0.86
N ARG A 19 7.92 -22.28 -2.17
CA ARG A 19 6.90 -21.40 -2.73
C ARG A 19 5.54 -21.82 -2.19
N ASP A 20 4.96 -20.96 -1.36
CA ASP A 20 3.59 -21.13 -0.90
C ASP A 20 2.63 -20.57 -1.95
N PHE A 21 2.16 -21.44 -2.84
CA PHE A 21 1.22 -21.07 -3.90
C PHE A 21 -0.10 -20.51 -3.37
N ALA A 22 -0.53 -20.89 -2.16
CA ALA A 22 -1.74 -20.36 -1.56
C ALA A 22 -1.54 -18.90 -1.12
N ALA A 23 -0.39 -18.60 -0.50
CA ALA A 23 0.01 -17.24 -0.16
C ALA A 23 0.22 -16.38 -1.42
N GLU A 24 0.84 -16.91 -2.47
CA GLU A 24 1.00 -16.22 -3.76
C GLU A 24 -0.36 -15.89 -4.40
N ALA A 25 -1.29 -16.85 -4.43
CA ALA A 25 -2.63 -16.65 -4.99
C ALA A 25 -3.46 -15.64 -4.17
N GLU A 26 -3.27 -15.57 -2.85
CA GLU A 26 -3.89 -14.55 -2.02
C GLU A 26 -3.29 -13.16 -2.28
N LEU A 27 -1.98 -13.05 -2.36
CA LEU A 27 -1.31 -11.80 -2.70
C LEU A 27 -1.73 -11.28 -4.07
N GLU A 28 -1.88 -12.16 -5.06
CA GLU A 28 -2.34 -11.77 -6.40
C GLU A 28 -3.78 -11.24 -6.37
N ARG A 29 -4.67 -11.81 -5.53
CA ARG A 29 -6.00 -11.24 -5.30
C ARG A 29 -5.93 -9.84 -4.68
N VAL A 30 -5.01 -9.60 -3.74
CA VAL A 30 -4.81 -8.26 -3.16
C VAL A 30 -4.27 -7.28 -4.21
N ARG A 31 -3.36 -7.71 -5.09
CA ARG A 31 -2.85 -6.88 -6.21
C ARG A 31 -3.94 -6.50 -7.20
N ALA A 32 -4.80 -7.45 -7.58
CA ALA A 32 -5.94 -7.18 -8.45
C ALA A 32 -6.88 -6.14 -7.81
N ALA A 33 -7.22 -6.33 -6.52
CA ALA A 33 -8.03 -5.37 -5.77
C ALA A 33 -7.38 -3.98 -5.67
N ALA A 34 -6.06 -3.92 -5.44
CA ALA A 34 -5.30 -2.67 -5.41
C ALA A 34 -5.28 -1.96 -6.77
N THR A 35 -5.23 -2.72 -7.87
CA THR A 35 -5.30 -2.17 -9.24
C THR A 35 -6.67 -1.54 -9.50
N ILE A 36 -7.76 -2.21 -9.11
CA ILE A 36 -9.11 -1.65 -9.20
C ILE A 36 -9.21 -0.35 -8.39
N ALA A 37 -8.70 -0.36 -7.16
CA ALA A 37 -8.72 0.83 -6.30
C ALA A 37 -7.88 1.98 -6.90
N ARG A 38 -6.71 1.68 -7.46
CA ARG A 38 -5.85 2.64 -8.16
C ARG A 38 -6.59 3.29 -9.32
N ASP A 39 -7.21 2.49 -10.18
CA ASP A 39 -7.88 2.98 -11.38
C ASP A 39 -9.04 3.92 -11.00
N ARG A 40 -9.80 3.58 -9.95
CA ARG A 40 -10.85 4.44 -9.41
C ARG A 40 -10.33 5.72 -8.75
N ILE A 41 -9.20 5.66 -8.05
CA ILE A 41 -8.58 6.86 -7.48
C ILE A 41 -8.04 7.78 -8.58
N ALA A 42 -7.52 7.22 -9.67
CA ALA A 42 -7.01 8.00 -10.80
C ALA A 42 -8.11 8.79 -11.55
N GLU A 43 -9.39 8.44 -11.36
CA GLU A 43 -10.54 9.21 -11.85
C GLU A 43 -10.79 10.49 -11.04
N ILE A 44 -10.16 10.65 -9.86
CA ILE A 44 -10.32 11.82 -8.99
C ILE A 44 -9.41 12.96 -9.45
N SER A 45 -10.01 14.12 -9.74
CA SER A 45 -9.26 15.31 -10.20
C SER A 45 -8.21 15.75 -9.18
N GLY A 46 -6.99 16.00 -9.65
CA GLY A 46 -5.85 16.45 -8.83
C GLY A 46 -5.20 15.34 -7.99
N VAL A 47 -5.63 14.09 -8.11
CA VAL A 47 -5.05 12.95 -7.42
C VAL A 47 -4.26 12.08 -8.39
N ARG A 48 -3.07 11.63 -8.00
CA ARG A 48 -2.27 10.67 -8.77
C ARG A 48 -1.89 9.49 -7.89
N VAL A 49 -1.91 8.28 -8.45
CA VAL A 49 -1.44 7.09 -7.73
C VAL A 49 -0.09 6.65 -8.29
N LEU A 50 0.90 6.56 -7.41
CA LEU A 50 2.25 6.11 -7.71
C LEU A 50 2.32 4.57 -7.69
N GLY A 51 1.43 3.92 -8.46
CA GLY A 51 1.35 2.46 -8.61
C GLY A 51 1.07 1.67 -7.31
N PRO A 52 0.69 0.38 -7.44
CA PRO A 52 0.66 -0.54 -6.32
C PRO A 52 2.07 -1.07 -6.05
N GLU A 53 2.64 -0.74 -4.89
CA GLU A 53 3.90 -1.32 -4.44
C GLU A 53 3.63 -2.54 -3.57
N VAL A 54 4.21 -3.68 -3.96
CA VAL A 54 4.22 -4.88 -3.14
C VAL A 54 5.63 -4.99 -2.56
N LYS A 55 5.77 -4.84 -1.23
CA LYS A 55 7.01 -5.27 -0.60
C LYS A 55 7.10 -6.79 -0.76
N SER A 56 8.23 -7.27 -1.26
CA SER A 56 8.50 -8.66 -1.66
C SER A 56 8.15 -9.70 -0.60
N ASP A 57 8.09 -9.30 0.66
CA ASP A 57 7.98 -10.19 1.82
C ASP A 57 6.64 -9.99 2.56
N THR A 58 5.68 -9.27 1.97
CA THR A 58 4.44 -8.85 2.65
C THR A 58 3.17 -9.37 1.97
N SER A 59 2.22 -9.86 2.76
CA SER A 59 0.85 -10.25 2.34
C SER A 59 -0.08 -9.05 2.08
N THR A 60 0.52 -7.88 1.83
CA THR A 60 -0.19 -6.60 1.74
C THR A 60 0.35 -5.78 0.58
N VAL A 61 -0.51 -4.96 -0.01
CA VAL A 61 -0.17 -4.05 -1.10
C VAL A 61 -0.29 -2.63 -0.60
N ARG A 62 0.66 -1.77 -0.99
CA ARG A 62 0.66 -0.34 -0.66
C ARG A 62 0.27 0.47 -1.88
N LEU A 63 -0.63 1.42 -1.68
CA LEU A 63 -1.01 2.42 -2.67
C LEU A 63 -0.49 3.78 -2.20
N ALA A 64 0.53 4.29 -2.88
CA ALA A 64 1.02 5.63 -2.67
C ALA A 64 0.19 6.61 -3.50
N ILE A 65 -0.43 7.60 -2.86
CA ILE A 65 -1.37 8.54 -3.46
C ILE A 65 -0.81 9.95 -3.29
N ASP A 66 -0.42 10.59 -4.40
CA ASP A 66 0.01 11.99 -4.45
C ASP A 66 -1.21 12.91 -4.55
N LEU A 67 -1.28 13.85 -3.63
CA LEU A 67 -2.35 14.83 -3.43
C LEU A 67 -1.89 16.26 -3.73
N ARG A 68 -0.68 16.44 -4.26
CA ARG A 68 -0.08 17.77 -4.51
C ARG A 68 -1.00 18.71 -5.29
N ASP A 69 -1.64 18.21 -6.33
CA ASP A 69 -2.46 19.02 -7.23
C ASP A 69 -3.85 19.33 -6.62
N THR A 70 -4.19 18.76 -5.45
CA THR A 70 -5.45 19.04 -4.73
C THR A 70 -5.39 20.29 -3.84
N GLY A 71 -4.18 20.78 -3.52
CA GLY A 71 -3.98 21.87 -2.55
C GLY A 71 -4.39 21.52 -1.11
N LYS A 72 -4.62 20.24 -0.81
CA LYS A 72 -4.96 19.74 0.53
C LYS A 72 -3.71 19.28 1.27
N ASP A 73 -3.75 19.46 2.59
CA ASP A 73 -2.75 18.88 3.48
C ASP A 73 -2.94 17.36 3.56
N ALA A 74 -1.96 16.60 3.07
CA ALA A 74 -2.07 15.15 2.99
C ALA A 74 -2.12 14.46 4.37
N TRP A 75 -1.57 15.07 5.43
CA TRP A 75 -1.69 14.54 6.78
C TRP A 75 -3.13 14.63 7.27
N LYS A 76 -3.79 15.77 7.06
CA LYS A 76 -5.21 15.94 7.41
C LYS A 76 -6.11 15.00 6.62
N VAL A 77 -5.83 14.82 5.32
CA VAL A 77 -6.56 13.82 4.50
C VAL A 77 -6.33 12.41 5.02
N ALA A 78 -5.12 12.06 5.46
CA ALA A 78 -4.84 10.77 6.08
C ALA A 78 -5.64 10.58 7.37
N CYS A 79 -5.74 11.58 8.25
CA CYS A 79 -6.59 11.51 9.43
C CYS A 79 -8.07 11.25 9.08
N GLU A 80 -8.63 12.01 8.14
CA GLU A 80 -10.01 11.82 7.66
C GLU A 80 -10.25 10.43 7.05
N MET A 81 -9.24 9.85 6.41
CA MET A 81 -9.27 8.49 5.89
C MET A 81 -9.20 7.43 6.99
N ALA A 82 -8.38 7.66 8.02
CA ALA A 82 -8.23 6.76 9.16
C ALA A 82 -9.54 6.67 9.97
N ASP A 83 -10.23 7.79 10.18
CA ASP A 83 -11.52 7.86 10.87
C ASP A 83 -12.62 7.07 10.13
N ARG A 84 -12.42 6.81 8.82
CA ARG A 84 -13.30 6.01 7.97
C ARG A 84 -12.92 4.54 7.91
N GLY A 85 -11.94 4.12 8.71
CA GLY A 85 -11.52 2.73 8.87
C GLY A 85 -10.45 2.27 7.87
N PHE A 86 -9.76 3.18 7.17
CA PHE A 86 -8.67 2.82 6.27
C PHE A 86 -7.31 2.85 6.97
N LYS A 87 -6.52 1.80 6.74
CA LYS A 87 -5.18 1.66 7.32
C LYS A 87 -4.15 2.44 6.48
N LEU A 88 -3.49 3.40 7.11
CA LEU A 88 -2.43 4.21 6.51
C LEU A 88 -1.07 3.81 7.10
N ASP A 89 -0.08 3.67 6.23
CA ASP A 89 1.28 3.29 6.62
C ASP A 89 2.15 4.51 6.92
N THR A 90 1.96 5.56 6.12
CA THR A 90 2.70 6.81 6.28
C THR A 90 1.94 7.92 5.55
N ALA A 91 2.14 9.14 6.03
CA ALA A 91 1.73 10.35 5.36
C ALA A 91 2.91 11.34 5.37
N SER A 92 3.11 11.98 4.23
CA SER A 92 4.01 13.12 4.03
C SER A 92 3.16 14.36 3.75
N ASN A 93 3.79 15.51 3.52
CA ASN A 93 3.09 16.76 3.18
C ASN A 93 2.24 16.64 1.90
N ARG A 94 2.61 15.73 0.97
CA ARG A 94 1.95 15.61 -0.35
C ARG A 94 1.44 14.21 -0.69
N VAL A 95 1.89 13.18 0.03
CA VAL A 95 1.62 11.79 -0.32
C VAL A 95 1.07 11.06 0.90
N ILE A 96 0.02 10.27 0.70
CA ILE A 96 -0.44 9.29 1.68
C ILE A 96 -0.17 7.89 1.15
N VAL A 97 0.11 6.93 2.04
CA VAL A 97 0.28 5.53 1.67
C VAL A 97 -0.78 4.70 2.38
N VAL A 98 -1.69 4.12 1.60
CA VAL A 98 -2.74 3.23 2.10
C VAL A 98 -2.28 1.79 1.96
N ARG A 99 -2.51 0.97 3.00
CA ARG A 99 -2.23 -0.47 2.97
C ARG A 99 -3.53 -1.24 2.71
N LEU A 100 -3.49 -2.20 1.79
CA LEU A 100 -4.53 -3.18 1.55
C LEU A 100 -4.00 -4.57 1.91
N SER A 101 -4.79 -5.30 2.68
CA SER A 101 -4.57 -6.71 3.05
C SER A 101 -5.70 -7.59 2.51
N ALA A 102 -5.53 -8.90 2.60
CA ALA A 102 -6.57 -9.85 2.20
C ALA A 102 -7.89 -9.66 2.98
N ASP A 103 -7.83 -9.28 4.24
CA ASP A 103 -9.02 -8.97 5.04
C ASP A 103 -9.77 -7.74 4.51
N ASP A 104 -9.02 -6.68 4.14
CA ASP A 104 -9.62 -5.48 3.56
C ASP A 104 -10.26 -5.79 2.19
N VAL A 105 -9.71 -6.74 1.42
CA VAL A 105 -10.33 -7.24 0.19
C VAL A 105 -11.63 -8.00 0.48
N LYS A 106 -11.64 -8.89 1.48
CA LYS A 106 -12.85 -9.63 1.91
C LYS A 106 -13.97 -8.70 2.35
N GLN A 107 -13.63 -7.57 2.98
CA GLN A 107 -14.58 -6.54 3.42
C GLN A 107 -14.90 -5.49 2.33
N ALA A 108 -14.49 -5.75 1.08
CA ALA A 108 -14.70 -4.87 -0.06
C ALA A 108 -14.19 -3.42 0.15
N ALA A 109 -13.15 -3.23 0.96
CA ALA A 109 -12.61 -1.91 1.26
C ALA A 109 -12.04 -1.22 0.00
N HIS A 110 -11.42 -1.99 -0.89
CA HIS A 110 -10.88 -1.50 -2.17
C HIS A 110 -11.93 -0.85 -3.08
N HIS A 111 -13.20 -1.29 -3.02
CA HIS A 111 -14.30 -0.65 -3.75
C HIS A 111 -14.73 0.71 -3.16
N ARG A 112 -14.55 0.89 -1.84
CA ARG A 112 -14.94 2.10 -1.12
C ARG A 112 -13.82 3.13 -1.02
N LEU A 113 -12.58 2.76 -1.35
CA LEU A 113 -11.39 3.57 -1.11
C LEU A 113 -11.44 4.92 -1.85
N ALA A 114 -11.80 4.92 -3.14
CA ALA A 114 -11.87 6.14 -3.94
C ALA A 114 -12.94 7.11 -3.41
N SER A 115 -14.13 6.61 -3.09
CA SER A 115 -15.21 7.43 -2.51
C SER A 115 -14.82 7.99 -1.15
N ALA A 116 -14.17 7.18 -0.30
CA ALA A 116 -13.68 7.65 0.99
C ALA A 116 -12.63 8.75 0.84
N LEU A 117 -11.70 8.61 -0.11
CA LEU A 117 -10.70 9.63 -0.41
C LEU A 117 -11.35 10.92 -0.90
N GLN A 118 -12.33 10.84 -1.79
CA GLN A 118 -13.05 12.02 -2.27
C GLN A 118 -13.75 12.77 -1.13
N ILE A 119 -14.41 12.05 -0.21
CA ILE A 119 -15.03 12.63 0.97
C ILE A 119 -13.98 13.25 1.89
N ALA A 120 -12.84 12.58 2.12
CA ALA A 120 -11.75 13.09 2.94
C ALA A 120 -11.15 14.39 2.35
N LEU A 121 -11.00 14.47 1.03
CA LEU A 121 -10.54 15.67 0.33
C LEU A 121 -11.53 16.84 0.47
N TRP A 122 -12.83 16.56 0.48
CA TRP A 122 -13.86 17.57 0.70
C TRP A 122 -13.92 18.04 2.16
N ALA A 123 -13.78 17.12 3.12
CA ALA A 123 -13.77 17.44 4.55
C ALA A 123 -12.51 18.21 4.97
N THR A 124 -11.39 17.96 4.29
CA THR A 124 -10.11 18.63 4.60
C THR A 124 -10.12 20.07 4.07
N PRO A 125 -9.90 21.09 4.92
CA PRO A 125 -9.72 22.47 4.46
C PRO A 125 -8.52 22.59 3.50
N ALA A 126 -8.55 23.56 2.59
CA ALA A 126 -7.36 23.88 1.79
C ALA A 126 -6.17 24.20 2.72
N ALA A 127 -4.98 23.75 2.35
CA ALA A 127 -3.78 24.15 3.09
C ALA A 127 -3.64 25.67 2.98
N ALA A 128 -3.37 26.34 4.12
CA ALA A 128 -2.97 27.73 4.07
C ALA A 128 -1.71 27.81 3.20
N ALA A 129 -1.71 28.68 2.20
CA ALA A 129 -0.50 28.92 1.41
C ALA A 129 0.60 29.34 2.40
N ALA A 130 1.67 28.57 2.48
CA ALA A 130 2.86 29.00 3.20
C ALA A 130 3.44 30.18 2.41
N GLU A 131 3.27 31.40 2.93
CA GLU A 131 4.04 32.58 2.54
C GLU A 131 5.54 32.37 2.79
#